data_AF-A0A7C1WKK2-F1
#
_entry.id   AF-A0A7C1WKK2-F1
#
_cell.length_a   1.000
_cell.length_b   1.000
_cell.length_c   1.000
_cell.angle_alpha   90.00
_cell.angle_beta   90.00
_cell.angle_gamma   90.00
#
_symmetry.space_group_name_H-M   'P 1'
#
loop_
_entity.id
_entity.type
_entity.pdbx_description
1 polymer ?
#
loop_
_entity_poly.entity_id
_entity_poly.type
_entity_poly.pdbx_seq_one_letter_code
_entity_poly.pdbx_strand_id
1 'polypeptide(L)'
;MEATLENTKRIASDLVRHLSPVSVVLFGSVAKANVGNDVDLLIVTEDEPDNETRSLVSRSLKPYYENYSIDYLLASAQRVKELLRGGEPFLRVIQREGKTLYMKDFVEKWIQDAKEDYGSAVALLRLGYYKTACFHAHQSVEKHIKAQLLKEGWDLEKIHSIRRLINYARQYGISFDIKDEDISFLDSIYTGRYPASSGLLPYGDPTEEDAKRAVKIASSVTGYGNIA
;
A
#
# COMPACT_ATOMS: atom_id res chain seq x y z
N MET A 1 -21.00 -14.44 12.90
CA MET A 1 -19.97 -14.01 13.87
C MET A 1 -19.95 -12.50 13.91
N GLU A 2 -19.43 -11.88 14.97
CA GLU A 2 -19.16 -10.43 14.92
C GLU A 2 -18.07 -10.15 13.89
N ALA A 3 -18.30 -9.15 13.04
CA ALA A 3 -17.32 -8.65 12.12
C ALA A 3 -16.35 -7.72 12.85
N THR A 4 -15.06 -7.91 12.62
CA THR A 4 -14.01 -7.04 13.15
C THR A 4 -13.42 -6.20 12.02
N LEU A 5 -12.75 -5.10 12.38
CA LEU A 5 -12.01 -4.29 11.42
C LEU A 5 -10.97 -5.13 10.64
N GLU A 6 -10.32 -6.07 11.31
CA GLU A 6 -9.32 -6.96 10.69
C GLU A 6 -9.94 -7.88 9.63
N ASN A 7 -11.06 -8.52 9.94
CA ASN A 7 -11.75 -9.37 8.98
C ASN A 7 -12.32 -8.56 7.81
N THR A 8 -12.74 -7.32 8.08
CA THR A 8 -13.24 -6.41 7.05
C THR A 8 -12.14 -5.97 6.08
N LYS A 9 -10.90 -5.77 6.56
CA LYS A 9 -9.75 -5.49 5.68
C LYS A 9 -9.44 -6.65 4.75
N ARG A 10 -9.59 -7.89 5.22
CA ARG A 10 -9.46 -9.08 4.35
C ARG A 10 -10.52 -9.08 3.24
N ILE A 11 -11.77 -8.74 3.58
CA ILE A 11 -12.84 -8.58 2.58
C ILE A 11 -12.49 -7.49 1.56
N ALA A 12 -12.01 -6.33 2.01
CA ALA A 12 -11.58 -5.25 1.14
C ALA A 12 -10.41 -5.65 0.24
N SER A 13 -9.43 -6.40 0.76
CA SER A 13 -8.29 -6.93 0.00
C SER A 13 -8.77 -7.79 -1.19
N ASP A 14 -9.68 -8.72 -0.95
CA ASP A 14 -10.22 -9.58 -2.00
C ASP A 14 -11.07 -8.80 -3.01
N LEU A 15 -11.80 -7.77 -2.57
CA LEU A 15 -12.45 -6.84 -3.50
C LEU A 15 -11.43 -6.13 -4.38
N VAL A 16 -10.35 -5.62 -3.81
CA VAL A 16 -9.33 -4.89 -4.58
C VAL A 16 -8.66 -5.77 -5.63
N ARG A 17 -8.32 -7.02 -5.29
CA ARG A 17 -7.69 -7.98 -6.22
C ARG A 17 -8.53 -8.25 -7.47
N HIS A 18 -9.84 -8.41 -7.31
CA HIS A 18 -10.72 -8.85 -8.39
C HIS A 18 -11.39 -7.70 -9.14
N LEU A 19 -11.59 -6.56 -8.48
CA LEU A 19 -12.37 -5.44 -9.01
C LEU A 19 -11.50 -4.24 -9.42
N SER A 20 -10.31 -4.07 -8.84
CA SER A 20 -9.49 -2.86 -8.98
C SER A 20 -10.30 -1.55 -8.80
N PRO A 21 -11.01 -1.38 -7.66
CA PRO A 21 -11.86 -0.21 -7.43
C PRO A 21 -11.03 1.08 -7.31
N VAL A 22 -11.69 2.24 -7.36
CA VAL A 22 -11.10 3.53 -6.99
C VAL A 22 -10.91 3.62 -5.48
N SER A 23 -11.89 3.18 -4.70
CA SER A 23 -11.78 3.14 -3.24
C SER A 23 -12.73 2.13 -2.62
N VAL A 24 -12.36 1.60 -1.45
CA VAL A 24 -13.24 0.82 -0.57
C VAL A 24 -13.30 1.52 0.77
N VAL A 25 -14.50 1.92 1.19
CA VAL A 25 -14.73 2.65 2.44
C VAL A 25 -15.67 1.83 3.32
N LEU A 26 -15.22 1.50 4.52
CA LEU A 26 -16.04 0.90 5.56
C LEU A 26 -16.80 2.00 6.29
N PHE A 27 -18.09 1.81 6.51
CA PHE A 27 -18.91 2.69 7.35
C PHE A 27 -19.72 1.88 8.36
N GLY A 28 -20.65 2.52 9.07
CA GLY A 28 -21.52 1.82 10.01
C GLY A 28 -20.84 1.38 11.31
N SER A 29 -21.29 0.27 11.87
CA SER A 29 -20.95 -0.15 13.24
C SER A 29 -19.47 -0.50 13.40
N VAL A 30 -18.91 -1.30 12.47
CA VAL A 30 -17.50 -1.71 12.48
C VAL A 30 -16.58 -0.51 12.27
N ALA A 31 -16.96 0.48 11.44
CA ALA A 31 -16.17 1.70 11.29
C ALA A 31 -16.03 2.46 12.61
N LYS A 32 -17.10 2.55 13.41
CA LYS A 32 -17.11 3.29 14.68
C LYS A 32 -16.39 2.58 15.81
N ALA A 33 -16.63 1.28 15.98
CA ALA A 33 -16.20 0.52 17.16
C ALA A 33 -15.11 -0.52 16.90
N ASN A 34 -14.63 -0.66 15.65
CA ASN A 34 -13.74 -1.75 15.18
C ASN A 34 -14.33 -3.16 15.28
N VAL A 35 -15.57 -3.30 15.76
CA VAL A 35 -16.35 -4.52 15.86
C VAL A 35 -17.82 -4.19 15.61
N GLY A 36 -18.57 -5.10 15.01
CA GLY A 36 -19.96 -4.88 14.65
C GLY A 36 -20.67 -6.15 14.18
N ASN A 37 -21.98 -6.06 14.00
CA ASN A 37 -22.81 -7.18 13.54
C ASN A 37 -22.90 -7.26 12.00
N ASP A 38 -22.72 -6.11 11.36
CA ASP A 38 -22.86 -5.83 9.94
C ASP A 38 -21.60 -5.19 9.39
N VAL A 39 -21.23 -5.58 8.17
CA VAL A 39 -20.13 -4.98 7.42
C VAL A 39 -20.74 -4.12 6.33
N ASP A 40 -20.69 -2.79 6.53
CA ASP A 40 -21.17 -1.84 5.54
C ASP A 40 -20.03 -1.28 4.68
N LEU A 41 -20.10 -1.50 3.36
CA LEU A 41 -19.04 -1.07 2.42
C LEU A 41 -19.56 -0.11 1.36
N LEU A 42 -18.81 0.94 1.09
CA LEU A 42 -18.93 1.74 -0.12
C LEU A 42 -17.78 1.34 -1.05
N ILE A 43 -18.13 0.74 -2.17
CA ILE A 43 -17.21 0.31 -3.22
C ILE A 43 -17.36 1.31 -4.37
N VAL A 44 -16.28 2.03 -4.64
CA VAL A 44 -16.26 3.06 -5.68
C VAL A 44 -15.49 2.55 -6.88
N THR A 45 -16.10 2.55 -8.07
CA THR A 45 -15.47 2.16 -9.34
C THR A 45 -15.14 3.39 -10.18
N GLU A 46 -14.31 3.23 -11.22
CA GLU A 46 -14.03 4.33 -12.16
C GLU A 46 -15.29 4.68 -12.94
N ASP A 47 -15.84 3.66 -13.61
CA ASP A 47 -17.04 3.77 -14.43
C ASP A 47 -18.30 3.33 -13.68
N GLU A 48 -19.47 3.59 -14.27
CA GLU A 48 -20.75 3.12 -13.75
C GLU A 48 -20.77 1.58 -13.69
N PRO A 49 -21.17 0.99 -12.55
CA PRO A 49 -21.09 -0.45 -12.33
C PRO A 49 -22.11 -1.20 -13.18
N ASP A 50 -21.60 -1.95 -14.14
CA ASP A 50 -22.36 -2.84 -15.02
C ASP A 50 -22.60 -4.23 -14.39
N ASN A 51 -23.16 -5.15 -15.19
CA ASN A 51 -23.46 -6.51 -14.73
C ASN A 51 -22.19 -7.31 -14.40
N GLU A 52 -21.10 -7.11 -15.13
CA GLU A 52 -19.83 -7.78 -14.87
C GLU A 52 -19.23 -7.32 -13.53
N THR A 53 -19.20 -6.00 -13.31
CA THR A 53 -18.76 -5.37 -12.06
C THR A 53 -19.54 -5.92 -10.87
N ARG A 54 -20.87 -5.97 -10.97
CA ARG A 54 -21.75 -6.54 -9.91
C ARG A 54 -21.49 -8.02 -9.69
N SER A 55 -21.24 -8.78 -10.75
CA SER A 55 -20.88 -10.20 -10.67
C SER A 55 -19.54 -10.42 -9.97
N LEU A 56 -18.53 -9.57 -10.23
CA LEU A 56 -17.24 -9.61 -9.56
C LEU A 56 -17.40 -9.34 -8.06
N VAL A 57 -18.11 -8.27 -7.68
CA VAL A 57 -18.39 -7.96 -6.27
C VAL A 57 -19.09 -9.14 -5.58
N SER A 58 -20.15 -9.68 -6.18
CA SER A 58 -20.88 -10.82 -5.63
C SER A 58 -19.98 -12.04 -5.43
N ARG A 59 -19.12 -12.37 -6.41
CA ARG A 59 -18.16 -13.47 -6.31
C ARG A 59 -17.11 -13.25 -5.22
N SER A 60 -16.56 -12.04 -5.12
CA SER A 60 -15.57 -11.69 -4.09
C SER A 60 -16.16 -11.72 -2.68
N LEU A 61 -17.42 -11.33 -2.51
CA LEU A 61 -18.09 -11.34 -1.20
C LEU A 61 -18.66 -12.72 -0.81
N LYS A 62 -18.89 -13.60 -1.80
CA LYS A 62 -19.50 -14.93 -1.59
C LYS A 62 -18.89 -15.75 -0.44
N PRO A 63 -17.56 -15.88 -0.31
CA PRO A 63 -16.94 -16.68 0.75
C PRO A 63 -17.20 -16.16 2.18
N TYR A 64 -17.63 -14.91 2.31
CA TYR A 64 -17.75 -14.23 3.60
C TYR A 64 -19.18 -14.18 4.14
N TYR A 65 -20.19 -14.33 3.28
CA TYR A 65 -21.60 -14.31 3.68
C TYR A 65 -22.00 -15.43 4.65
N GLU A 66 -21.24 -16.54 4.69
CA GLU A 66 -21.47 -17.61 5.67
C GLU A 66 -21.14 -17.15 7.11
N ASN A 67 -20.27 -16.15 7.25
CA ASN A 67 -19.69 -15.74 8.51
C ASN A 67 -20.15 -14.36 8.97
N TYR A 68 -20.50 -13.48 8.04
CA TYR A 68 -20.80 -12.07 8.28
C TYR A 68 -22.01 -11.60 7.46
N SER A 69 -22.81 -10.68 8.03
CA SER A 69 -23.78 -9.91 7.25
C SER A 69 -23.03 -8.78 6.56
N ILE A 70 -23.07 -8.72 5.23
CA ILE A 70 -22.34 -7.72 4.44
C ILE A 70 -23.33 -6.95 3.57
N ASP A 71 -23.41 -5.65 3.81
CA ASP A 71 -24.17 -4.72 2.99
C ASP A 71 -23.18 -3.83 2.23
N TYR A 72 -23.44 -3.61 0.93
CA TYR A 72 -22.56 -2.78 0.13
C TYR A 72 -23.32 -1.85 -0.80
N LEU A 73 -22.74 -0.68 -1.00
CA LEU A 73 -23.11 0.29 -2.02
C LEU A 73 -22.04 0.29 -3.09
N LEU A 74 -22.47 0.19 -4.34
CA LEU A 74 -21.60 0.18 -5.50
C LEU A 74 -21.95 1.37 -6.40
N ALA A 75 -20.99 2.25 -6.64
CA ALA A 75 -21.19 3.46 -7.43
C ALA A 75 -19.89 3.89 -8.13
N SER A 76 -20.02 4.62 -9.24
CA SER A 76 -18.86 5.25 -9.87
C SER A 76 -18.32 6.42 -9.03
N ALA A 77 -17.06 6.78 -9.24
CA ALA A 77 -16.46 7.97 -8.65
C ALA A 77 -17.21 9.26 -9.04
N GLN A 78 -17.72 9.31 -10.27
CA GLN A 78 -18.52 10.43 -10.75
C GLN A 78 -19.86 10.53 -9.99
N ARG A 79 -20.55 9.40 -9.82
CA ARG A 79 -21.82 9.35 -9.10
C ARG A 79 -21.67 9.75 -7.64
N VAL A 80 -20.62 9.27 -6.96
CA VAL A 80 -20.32 9.66 -5.58
C VAL A 80 -20.10 11.18 -5.48
N LYS A 81 -19.34 11.78 -6.42
CA LYS A 81 -19.13 13.24 -6.46
C LYS A 81 -20.42 14.02 -6.65
N GLU A 82 -21.32 13.56 -7.52
CA GLU A 82 -22.63 14.19 -7.75
C GLU A 82 -23.49 14.17 -6.49
N LEU A 83 -23.59 13.01 -5.83
CA LEU A 83 -24.36 12.83 -4.62
C LEU A 83 -23.80 13.66 -3.44
N LEU A 84 -22.47 13.77 -3.33
CA LEU A 84 -21.83 14.65 -2.35
C LEU A 84 -22.16 16.13 -2.61
N ARG A 85 -22.08 16.59 -3.87
CA ARG A 85 -22.44 17.96 -4.25
C ARG A 85 -23.93 18.26 -4.04
N GLY A 86 -24.78 17.26 -4.28
CA GLY A 86 -26.21 17.31 -4.00
C GLY A 86 -26.56 17.29 -2.51
N GLY A 87 -25.58 17.00 -1.64
CA GLY A 87 -25.77 16.97 -0.20
C GLY A 87 -26.51 15.73 0.28
N GLU A 88 -26.29 14.56 -0.32
CA GLU A 88 -26.87 13.31 0.18
C GLU A 88 -26.49 13.08 1.66
N PRO A 89 -27.47 13.05 2.60
CA PRO A 89 -27.20 12.96 4.03
C PRO A 89 -26.36 11.75 4.40
N PHE A 90 -26.61 10.62 3.73
CA PHE A 90 -25.91 9.37 3.97
C PHE A 90 -24.41 9.45 3.59
N LEU A 91 -24.07 10.05 2.45
CA LEU A 91 -22.65 10.20 2.07
C LEU A 91 -21.91 11.16 3.01
N ARG A 92 -22.60 12.13 3.62
CA ARG A 92 -22.00 12.98 4.66
C ARG A 92 -21.65 12.19 5.92
N VAL A 93 -22.45 11.16 6.26
CA VAL A 93 -22.12 10.24 7.35
C VAL A 93 -20.87 9.43 7.00
N ILE A 94 -20.82 8.84 5.80
CA ILE A 94 -19.61 8.13 5.32
C ILE A 94 -18.39 9.04 5.33
N GLN A 95 -18.51 10.29 4.89
CA GLN A 95 -17.40 11.24 4.88
C GLN A 95 -16.87 11.55 6.30
N ARG A 96 -17.75 11.56 7.30
CA ARG A 96 -17.39 11.89 8.68
C ARG A 96 -16.91 10.68 9.48
N GLU A 97 -17.51 9.52 9.29
CA GLU A 97 -17.36 8.34 10.14
C GLU A 97 -16.73 7.15 9.41
N GLY A 98 -16.64 7.21 8.08
CA GLY A 98 -16.10 6.14 7.27
C GLY A 98 -14.60 5.96 7.43
N LYS A 99 -14.15 4.70 7.42
CA LYS A 99 -12.75 4.30 7.39
C LYS A 99 -12.40 3.86 5.97
N THR A 100 -11.48 4.59 5.34
CA THR A 100 -10.95 4.18 4.03
C THR A 100 -10.09 2.94 4.21
N LEU A 101 -10.53 1.82 3.64
CA LEU A 101 -9.77 0.56 3.64
C LEU A 101 -8.84 0.46 2.43
N TYR A 102 -9.18 1.14 1.34
CA TYR A 102 -8.36 1.23 0.13
C TYR A 102 -8.67 2.50 -0.66
N MET A 103 -7.65 3.12 -1.27
CA MET A 103 -7.80 4.25 -2.20
C MET A 103 -6.71 4.22 -3.27
N LYS A 104 -7.11 4.17 -4.55
CA LYS A 104 -6.22 4.02 -5.71
C LYS A 104 -5.21 5.15 -5.83
N ASP A 105 -5.65 6.40 -5.82
CA ASP A 105 -4.76 7.58 -5.94
C ASP A 105 -3.68 7.64 -4.84
N PHE A 106 -4.03 7.20 -3.63
CA PHE A 106 -3.06 7.14 -2.53
C PHE A 106 -1.96 6.14 -2.84
N VAL A 107 -2.34 4.92 -3.27
CA VAL A 107 -1.37 3.90 -3.68
C VAL A 107 -0.52 4.37 -4.87
N GLU A 108 -1.13 5.01 -5.87
CA GLU A 108 -0.42 5.56 -7.02
C GLU A 108 0.61 6.60 -6.60
N LYS A 109 0.26 7.47 -5.64
CA LYS A 109 1.21 8.42 -5.06
C LYS A 109 2.38 7.72 -4.36
N TRP A 110 2.15 6.66 -3.60
CA TRP A 110 3.24 5.87 -3.01
C TRP A 110 4.16 5.24 -4.06
N ILE A 111 3.59 4.76 -5.16
CA ILE A 111 4.37 4.21 -6.29
C ILE A 111 5.17 5.33 -6.97
N GLN A 112 4.58 6.49 -7.17
CA GLN A 112 5.24 7.65 -7.77
C GLN A 112 6.39 8.14 -6.90
N ASP A 113 6.16 8.32 -5.60
CA ASP A 113 7.20 8.69 -4.63
C ASP A 113 8.34 7.65 -4.62
N ALA A 114 8.02 6.36 -4.73
CA ALA A 114 9.02 5.30 -4.83
C ALA A 114 9.85 5.41 -6.12
N LYS A 115 9.22 5.73 -7.25
CA LYS A 115 9.91 5.94 -8.54
C LYS A 115 10.81 7.17 -8.50
N GLU A 116 10.37 8.26 -7.88
CA GLU A 116 11.16 9.48 -7.70
C GLU A 116 12.38 9.23 -6.82
N ASP A 117 12.24 8.45 -5.74
CA ASP A 117 13.36 7.99 -4.93
C ASP A 117 14.34 7.15 -5.75
N TYR A 118 13.86 6.22 -6.57
CA TYR A 118 14.73 5.44 -7.45
C TYR A 118 15.51 6.33 -8.43
N GLY A 119 14.84 7.27 -9.09
CA GLY A 119 15.48 8.24 -9.99
C GLY A 119 16.52 9.10 -9.29
N SER A 120 16.21 9.55 -8.07
CA SER A 120 17.13 10.28 -7.20
C SER A 120 18.35 9.44 -6.86
N ALA A 121 18.16 8.16 -6.51
CA ALA A 121 19.25 7.24 -6.20
C ALA A 121 20.20 7.05 -7.39
N VAL A 122 19.65 6.88 -8.61
CA VAL A 122 20.44 6.76 -9.85
C VAL A 122 21.23 8.04 -10.14
N ALA A 123 20.59 9.21 -10.04
CA ALA A 123 21.24 10.49 -10.28
C ALA A 123 22.37 10.77 -9.27
N LEU A 124 22.10 10.55 -7.98
CA LEU A 124 23.06 10.77 -6.90
C LEU A 124 24.26 9.81 -6.97
N LEU A 125 24.04 8.56 -7.40
CA LEU A 125 25.12 7.62 -7.68
C LEU A 125 26.07 8.18 -8.75
N ARG A 126 25.53 8.70 -9.86
CA ARG A 126 26.34 9.30 -10.94
C ARG A 126 27.11 10.53 -10.48
N LEU A 127 26.57 11.29 -9.54
CA LEU A 127 27.18 12.49 -8.98
C LEU A 127 28.18 12.21 -7.84
N GLY A 128 28.38 10.95 -7.44
CA GLY A 128 29.32 10.58 -6.38
C GLY A 128 28.76 10.73 -4.95
N TYR A 129 27.47 11.02 -4.77
CA TYR A 129 26.83 11.15 -3.46
C TYR A 129 26.34 9.79 -2.95
N TYR A 130 27.27 8.85 -2.72
CA TYR A 130 26.98 7.44 -2.43
C TYR A 130 26.07 7.22 -1.21
N LYS A 131 26.32 7.98 -0.13
CA LYS A 131 25.48 7.96 1.08
C LYS A 131 24.02 8.26 0.76
N THR A 132 23.79 9.35 0.04
CA THR A 132 22.45 9.81 -0.32
C THR A 132 21.81 8.88 -1.36
N ALA A 133 22.60 8.32 -2.28
CA ALA A 133 22.15 7.32 -3.24
C ALA A 133 21.64 6.04 -2.55
N CYS A 134 22.40 5.50 -1.58
CA CYS A 134 21.99 4.37 -0.76
C CYS A 134 20.68 4.64 -0.01
N PHE A 135 20.55 5.84 0.57
CA PHE A 135 19.33 6.23 1.28
C PHE A 135 18.09 6.24 0.38
N HIS A 136 18.17 6.87 -0.79
CA HIS A 136 17.04 6.90 -1.72
C HIS A 136 16.74 5.52 -2.32
N ALA A 137 17.75 4.67 -2.55
CA ALA A 137 17.52 3.30 -2.98
C ALA A 137 16.72 2.51 -1.93
N HIS A 138 17.06 2.66 -0.64
CA HIS A 138 16.27 2.09 0.45
C HIS A 138 14.83 2.64 0.47
N GLN A 139 14.65 3.97 0.38
CA GLN A 139 13.32 4.59 0.40
C GLN A 139 12.45 4.11 -0.77
N SER A 140 13.01 3.99 -1.96
CA SER A 140 12.34 3.42 -3.12
C SER A 140 11.81 2.01 -2.83
N VAL A 141 12.64 1.12 -2.28
CA VAL A 141 12.23 -0.25 -1.93
C VAL A 141 11.15 -0.24 -0.85
N GLU A 142 11.35 0.53 0.22
CA GLU A 142 10.40 0.65 1.34
C GLU A 142 9.01 1.10 0.86
N LYS A 143 8.96 2.20 0.10
CA LYS A 143 7.72 2.77 -0.42
C LYS A 143 7.05 1.86 -1.44
N HIS A 144 7.82 1.19 -2.30
CA HIS A 144 7.27 0.23 -3.25
C HIS A 144 6.60 -0.95 -2.54
N ILE A 145 7.26 -1.56 -1.54
CA ILE A 145 6.69 -2.69 -0.80
C ILE A 145 5.43 -2.22 -0.05
N LYS A 146 5.46 -1.05 0.58
CA LYS A 146 4.27 -0.45 1.23
C LYS A 146 3.14 -0.22 0.24
N ALA A 147 3.43 0.24 -0.97
CA ALA A 147 2.42 0.42 -2.01
C ALA A 147 1.77 -0.92 -2.40
N GLN A 148 2.55 -1.99 -2.56
CA GLN A 148 1.98 -3.31 -2.84
C GLN A 148 1.14 -3.82 -1.65
N LEU A 149 1.62 -3.66 -0.42
CA LEU A 149 0.84 -3.98 0.78
C LEU A 149 -0.48 -3.20 0.86
N LEU A 150 -0.46 -1.91 0.55
CA LEU A 150 -1.66 -1.07 0.53
C LEU A 150 -2.67 -1.52 -0.52
N LYS A 151 -2.22 -2.03 -1.68
CA LYS A 151 -3.11 -2.68 -2.66
C LYS A 151 -3.84 -3.87 -2.08
N GLU A 152 -3.20 -4.59 -1.19
CA GLU A 152 -3.76 -5.74 -0.51
C GLU A 152 -4.53 -5.36 0.77
N GLY A 153 -4.85 -4.09 0.99
CA GLY A 153 -5.64 -3.64 2.14
C GLY A 153 -4.90 -3.62 3.48
N TRP A 154 -3.56 -3.64 3.46
CA TRP A 154 -2.72 -3.49 4.66
C TRP A 154 -2.84 -2.08 5.27
N ASP A 155 -2.81 -1.98 6.59
CA ASP A 155 -2.74 -0.68 7.27
C ASP A 155 -1.35 -0.10 7.19
N LEU A 156 -1.25 1.17 6.79
CA LEU A 156 0.01 1.88 6.80
C LEU A 156 0.59 1.98 8.23
N GLU A 157 1.54 1.11 8.56
CA GLU A 157 2.34 1.21 9.78
C GLU A 157 3.63 2.01 9.57
N LYS A 158 4.11 2.68 10.63
CA LYS A 158 5.41 3.37 10.68
C LYS A 158 6.56 2.37 10.85
N ILE A 159 6.73 1.51 9.86
CA ILE A 159 7.81 0.52 9.79
C ILE A 159 8.78 0.91 8.69
N HIS A 160 10.07 0.78 8.97
CA HIS A 160 11.13 1.06 8.01
C HIS A 160 12.06 -0.12 7.72
N SER A 161 11.93 -1.22 8.47
CA SER A 161 12.68 -2.44 8.18
C SER A 161 12.07 -3.15 6.98
N ILE A 162 12.87 -3.31 5.93
CA ILE A 162 12.56 -4.08 4.73
C ILE A 162 12.25 -5.53 5.12
N ARG A 163 12.98 -6.11 6.07
CA ARG A 163 12.73 -7.47 6.58
C ARG A 163 11.32 -7.61 7.13
N ARG A 164 10.88 -6.66 7.96
CA ARG A 164 9.52 -6.67 8.51
C ARG A 164 8.48 -6.51 7.40
N LEU A 165 8.68 -5.57 6.48
CA LEU A 165 7.76 -5.34 5.36
C LEU A 165 7.61 -6.58 4.45
N ILE A 166 8.70 -7.30 4.16
CA ILE A 166 8.65 -8.56 3.40
C ILE A 166 7.86 -9.65 4.16
N ASN A 167 8.01 -9.73 5.48
CA ASN A 167 7.24 -10.68 6.27
C ASN A 167 5.73 -10.38 6.25
N TYR A 168 5.34 -9.10 6.29
CA TYR A 168 3.95 -8.74 6.04
C TYR A 168 3.54 -9.07 4.62
N ALA A 169 4.34 -8.73 3.62
CA ALA A 169 4.03 -9.00 2.21
C ALA A 169 3.69 -10.49 1.99
N ARG A 170 4.46 -11.40 2.59
CA ARG A 170 4.19 -12.84 2.56
C ARG A 170 2.85 -13.24 3.19
N GLN A 171 2.44 -12.60 4.29
CA GLN A 171 1.14 -12.85 4.92
C GLN A 171 -0.03 -12.42 4.02
N TYR A 172 0.20 -11.40 3.19
CA TYR A 172 -0.76 -10.92 2.19
C TYR A 172 -0.61 -11.64 0.83
N GLY A 173 0.24 -12.68 0.73
CA GLY A 173 0.42 -13.46 -0.50
C GLY A 173 1.33 -12.80 -1.55
N ILE A 174 2.02 -11.72 -1.22
CA ILE A 174 2.99 -11.04 -2.09
C ILE A 174 4.38 -11.65 -1.87
N SER A 175 5.06 -11.99 -2.96
CA SER A 175 6.46 -12.41 -2.94
C SER A 175 7.35 -11.41 -3.69
N PHE A 176 8.53 -11.17 -3.13
CA PHE A 176 9.60 -10.40 -3.77
C PHE A 176 10.83 -11.30 -3.91
N ASP A 177 11.46 -11.29 -5.07
CA ASP A 177 12.73 -11.97 -5.29
C ASP A 177 13.88 -11.10 -4.77
N ILE A 178 14.19 -11.27 -3.48
CA ILE A 178 15.26 -10.56 -2.79
C ILE A 178 15.95 -11.50 -1.82
N LYS A 179 17.29 -11.50 -1.84
CA LYS A 179 18.12 -12.35 -0.99
C LYS A 179 18.20 -11.80 0.43
N ASP A 180 18.37 -12.69 1.40
CA ASP A 180 18.45 -12.30 2.82
C ASP A 180 19.62 -11.35 3.13
N GLU A 181 20.74 -11.53 2.42
CA GLU A 181 21.91 -10.65 2.49
C GLU A 181 21.62 -9.24 1.98
N ASP A 182 20.77 -9.11 0.96
CA ASP A 182 20.37 -7.82 0.39
C ASP A 182 19.37 -7.10 1.30
N ILE A 183 18.45 -7.85 1.92
CA ILE A 183 17.57 -7.31 2.98
C ILE A 183 18.39 -6.75 4.13
N SER A 184 19.38 -7.52 4.62
CA SER A 184 20.23 -7.12 5.74
C SER A 184 21.08 -5.90 5.40
N PHE A 185 21.60 -5.84 4.18
CA PHE A 185 22.31 -4.68 3.67
C PHE A 185 21.42 -3.43 3.64
N LEU A 186 20.21 -3.52 3.07
CA LEU A 186 19.26 -2.40 3.05
C LEU A 186 18.88 -1.94 4.47
N ASP A 187 18.54 -2.84 5.38
CA ASP A 187 18.19 -2.46 6.76
C ASP A 187 19.36 -1.76 7.49
N SER A 188 20.61 -2.08 7.14
CA SER A 188 21.79 -1.40 7.69
C SER A 188 21.93 0.06 7.22
N ILE A 189 21.48 0.37 6.00
CA ILE A 189 21.46 1.74 5.46
C ILE A 189 20.53 2.63 6.30
N TYR A 190 19.40 2.10 6.74
CA TYR A 190 18.40 2.85 7.50
C TYR A 190 18.90 3.21 8.92
N THR A 191 19.66 2.31 9.56
CA THR A 191 20.18 2.49 10.91
C THR A 191 21.37 3.44 10.97
N GLY A 192 22.23 3.48 9.95
CA GLY A 192 23.40 4.38 9.88
C GLY A 192 23.09 5.87 9.64
N ARG A 193 21.82 6.28 9.73
CA ARG A 193 21.40 7.69 9.58
C ARG A 193 21.66 8.56 10.81
N TYR A 194 22.03 7.97 11.94
CA TYR A 194 22.30 8.70 13.18
C TYR A 194 23.81 8.97 13.36
N PRO A 195 24.23 10.20 13.72
CA PRO A 195 25.65 10.54 13.90
C PRO A 195 26.39 9.72 14.97
N ALA A 196 25.65 9.10 15.90
CA ALA A 196 26.20 8.24 16.95
C ALA A 196 26.69 6.86 16.44
N SER A 197 26.20 6.43 15.27
CA SER A 197 26.76 5.34 14.48
C SER A 197 27.54 5.99 13.34
N SER A 198 28.87 6.12 13.48
CA SER A 198 29.71 6.73 12.44
C SER A 198 29.57 5.97 11.11
N GLY A 199 28.78 6.52 10.18
CA GLY A 199 28.58 5.98 8.82
C GLY A 199 27.19 5.39 8.58
N LEU A 200 26.72 5.46 7.32
CA LEU A 200 25.44 4.87 6.90
C LEU A 200 25.46 3.33 6.94
N LEU A 201 26.65 2.73 6.99
CA LEU A 201 26.88 1.30 7.10
C LEU A 201 27.68 1.00 8.38
N PRO A 202 27.65 -0.26 8.88
CA PRO A 202 28.42 -0.66 10.07
C PRO A 202 29.93 -0.41 9.96
N TYR A 203 30.45 -0.25 8.74
CA TYR A 203 31.87 -0.12 8.43
C TYR A 203 32.27 1.28 7.95
N GLY A 204 31.38 2.27 8.01
CA GLY A 204 31.67 3.66 7.61
C GLY A 204 30.67 4.23 6.60
N ASP A 205 31.07 5.29 5.89
CA ASP A 205 30.26 5.86 4.82
C ASP A 205 30.24 4.91 3.60
N PRO A 206 29.10 4.80 2.88
CA PRO A 206 28.98 3.90 1.74
C PRO A 206 29.97 4.20 0.63
N THR A 207 30.53 3.14 0.05
CA THR A 207 31.35 3.22 -1.16
C THR A 207 30.49 3.34 -2.42
N GLU A 208 31.13 3.59 -3.56
CA GLU A 208 30.47 3.51 -4.86
C GLU A 208 29.88 2.12 -5.13
N GLU A 209 30.56 1.05 -4.70
CA GLU A 209 30.10 -0.33 -4.86
C GLU A 209 28.84 -0.59 -4.02
N ASP A 210 28.80 -0.07 -2.79
CA ASP A 210 27.61 -0.13 -1.93
C ASP A 210 26.42 0.58 -2.57
N ALA A 211 26.64 1.78 -3.12
CA ALA A 211 25.59 2.53 -3.80
C ALA A 211 25.11 1.85 -5.09
N LYS A 212 26.03 1.28 -5.89
CA LYS A 212 25.69 0.45 -7.06
C LYS A 212 24.86 -0.77 -6.66
N ARG A 213 25.24 -1.45 -5.58
CA ARG A 213 24.50 -2.58 -5.03
C ARG A 213 23.10 -2.16 -4.59
N ALA A 214 22.96 -1.07 -3.83
CA ALA A 214 21.68 -0.56 -3.35
C ALA A 214 20.73 -0.22 -4.52
N VAL A 215 21.21 0.51 -5.53
CA VAL A 215 20.44 0.85 -6.73
C VAL A 215 20.04 -0.39 -7.53
N LYS A 216 20.93 -1.38 -7.64
CA LYS A 216 20.63 -2.65 -8.31
C LYS A 216 19.54 -3.43 -7.59
N ILE A 217 19.61 -3.53 -6.26
CA ILE A 217 18.56 -4.17 -5.46
C ILE A 217 17.23 -3.42 -5.65
N ALA A 218 17.24 -2.08 -5.59
CA ALA A 218 16.04 -1.27 -5.79
C ALA A 218 15.41 -1.53 -7.16
N SER A 219 16.20 -1.54 -8.24
CA SER A 219 15.70 -1.85 -9.59
C SER A 219 15.11 -3.27 -9.66
N SER A 220 15.77 -4.26 -9.07
CA SER A 220 15.31 -5.66 -9.06
C SER A 220 13.98 -5.84 -8.32
N VAL A 221 13.82 -5.20 -7.16
CA VAL A 221 12.62 -5.33 -6.33
C VAL A 221 11.44 -4.57 -6.91
N THR A 222 11.70 -3.38 -7.47
CA THR A 222 10.64 -2.48 -7.93
C THR A 222 10.26 -2.67 -9.41
N GLY A 223 11.15 -3.29 -10.20
CA GLY A 223 11.04 -3.36 -11.65
C GLY A 223 11.27 -2.03 -12.36
N TYR A 224 11.72 -0.98 -11.66
CA TYR A 224 11.96 0.32 -12.27
C TYR A 224 13.21 0.28 -13.15
N GLY A 225 13.05 0.66 -14.41
CA GLY A 225 14.15 0.81 -15.37
C GLY A 225 14.80 2.20 -15.28
N ASN A 226 15.93 2.36 -15.95
CA ASN A 226 16.63 3.65 -16.02
C ASN A 226 15.67 4.76 -16.45
N ILE A 227 15.42 5.70 -15.54
CA ILE A 227 14.75 6.96 -15.86
C ILE A 227 15.79 7.73 -16.69
N ALA A 228 15.52 7.85 -17.98
CA ALA A 228 16.34 8.57 -18.94
C ALA A 228 16.41 10.06 -18.59
#